data_AF-A0A7R9ULZ7-F1
#
_entry.id   AF-A0A7R9ULZ7-F1
#
_cell.length_a   1.000
_cell.length_b   1.000
_cell.length_c   1.000
_cell.angle_alpha   90.00
_cell.angle_beta   90.00
_cell.angle_gamma   90.00
#
_symmetry.space_group_name_H-M   'P 1'
#
loop_
_entity.id
_entity.type
_entity.pdbx_description
1 polymer ?
#
loop_
_entity_poly.entity_id
_entity_poly.type
_entity_poly.pdbx_seq_one_letter_code
_entity_poly.pdbx_strand_id
1 'polypeptide(L)'
;LDSTHVLAFITKDARPIDTAIWDAQTEREVPRRNGETADELTMRRLHALAGRTVSPKGFKMLNLAAEWLEVLLPHCLQKISRVTFGLLTEREYARMRIVEPSMPRSRFKLAIPFVGKDVPARASEFAHPDVIIGLTVLAYRYEGMRRVDFEGDV
;
A
#
# COMPACT_ATOMS: atom_id res chain seq x y z
N LEU A 1 -16.98 11.47 15.54
CA LEU A 1 -15.69 11.50 14.83
C LEU A 1 -15.74 12.70 13.91
N ASP A 2 -15.13 13.82 14.29
CA ASP A 2 -15.05 14.94 13.37
C ASP A 2 -14.06 14.57 12.26
N SER A 3 -14.59 14.23 11.09
CA SER A 3 -13.84 13.76 9.91
C SER A 3 -12.72 14.72 9.48
N THR A 4 -12.84 16.00 9.85
CA THR A 4 -11.88 17.07 9.55
C THR A 4 -10.51 16.79 10.15
N HIS A 5 -10.47 16.29 11.39
CA HIS A 5 -9.24 15.98 12.11
C HIS A 5 -8.50 14.76 11.54
N VAL A 6 -9.26 13.75 11.10
CA VAL A 6 -8.70 12.55 10.45
C VAL A 6 -8.17 12.91 9.06
N LEU A 7 -8.91 13.74 8.31
CA LEU A 7 -8.51 14.19 6.98
C LEU A 7 -7.22 15.02 7.04
N ALA A 8 -7.15 16.00 7.95
CA ALA A 8 -5.97 16.83 8.17
C ALA A 8 -4.73 16.02 8.53
N PHE A 9 -4.90 14.92 9.27
CA PHE A 9 -3.80 14.00 9.55
C PHE A 9 -3.37 13.22 8.30
N ILE A 10 -4.31 12.64 7.55
CA ILE A 10 -4.03 11.88 6.32
C ILE A 10 -3.30 12.76 5.30
N THR A 11 -3.80 13.97 5.07
CA THR A 11 -3.23 14.91 4.10
C THR A 11 -1.98 15.62 4.62
N LYS A 12 -1.58 15.37 5.88
CA LYS A 12 -0.56 16.13 6.61
C LYS A 12 -0.79 17.64 6.54
N ASP A 13 -2.05 18.05 6.38
CA ASP A 13 -2.47 19.43 6.19
C ASP A 13 -3.28 19.86 7.40
N ALA A 14 -2.65 20.63 8.28
CA ALA A 14 -3.32 21.15 9.47
C ALA A 14 -4.08 22.46 9.22
N ARG A 15 -4.04 23.04 8.00
CA ARG A 15 -4.78 24.26 7.65
C ARG A 15 -6.30 24.16 7.89
N PRO A 16 -6.97 23.00 7.67
CA PRO A 16 -8.39 22.83 7.98
C PRO A 16 -8.70 22.82 9.48
N ILE A 17 -7.70 22.61 10.33
CA ILE A 17 -7.84 22.65 11.79
C ILE A 17 -7.49 24.07 12.26
N ASP A 18 -8.30 25.06 11.87
CA ASP A 18 -8.22 26.40 12.44
C ASP A 18 -8.89 26.45 13.82
N THR A 19 -8.35 25.65 14.74
CA THR A 19 -8.69 25.72 16.15
C THR A 19 -7.37 25.67 16.91
N ALA A 20 -7.08 26.70 17.70
CA ALA A 20 -6.02 26.63 18.69
C ALA A 20 -6.27 25.38 19.54
N ILE A 21 -5.45 24.34 19.35
CA ILE A 21 -5.74 23.04 19.95
C ILE A 21 -5.30 23.07 21.42
N TRP A 22 -6.32 23.16 22.26
CA TRP A 22 -6.28 23.09 23.71
C TRP A 22 -5.94 21.66 24.15
N ASP A 23 -4.96 21.50 25.04
CA ASP A 23 -4.80 20.23 25.74
C ASP A 23 -6.02 20.01 26.64
N ALA A 24 -6.95 19.14 26.24
CA ALA A 24 -8.15 18.83 27.03
C ALA A 24 -7.87 18.32 28.46
N GLN A 25 -6.65 17.90 28.79
CA GLN A 25 -6.26 17.53 30.16
C GLN A 25 -5.68 18.69 30.96
N THR A 26 -5.04 19.67 30.31
CA THR A 26 -4.34 20.77 31.01
C THR A 26 -4.87 22.17 30.67
N GLU A 27 -5.86 22.25 29.78
CA GLU A 27 -6.45 23.46 29.24
C GLU A 27 -5.41 24.49 28.77
N ARG A 28 -4.35 24.01 28.12
CA ARG A 28 -3.24 24.85 27.66
C ARG A 28 -2.85 24.55 26.23
N GLU A 29 -2.34 25.57 25.56
CA GLU A 29 -1.71 25.41 24.26
C GLU A 29 -0.46 24.53 24.39
N VAL A 30 -0.32 23.52 23.54
CA VAL A 30 0.84 22.62 23.57
C VAL A 30 2.09 23.39 23.14
N PRO A 31 3.07 23.60 24.04
CA PRO A 31 4.24 24.42 23.73
C PRO A 31 5.16 23.72 22.73
N ARG A 32 5.88 24.53 21.94
CA ARG A 32 6.96 24.06 21.07
C ARG A 32 8.11 23.50 21.91
N ARG A 33 8.70 22.39 21.50
CA ARG A 33 9.97 21.91 22.08
C ARG A 33 11.13 22.71 21.51
N ASN A 34 12.21 22.85 22.27
CA ASN A 34 13.42 23.54 21.80
C ASN A 34 13.96 22.84 20.54
N GLY A 35 14.14 23.59 19.46
CA GLY A 35 14.63 23.09 18.17
C GLY A 35 13.57 22.45 17.28
N GLU A 36 12.31 22.37 17.71
CA GLU A 36 11.22 21.79 16.93
C GLU A 36 10.78 22.72 15.79
N THR A 37 10.74 22.19 14.57
CA THR A 37 10.22 22.90 13.40
C THR A 37 8.69 23.04 13.46
N ALA A 38 8.14 23.97 12.67
CA ALA A 38 6.69 24.13 12.58
C ALA A 38 5.99 22.84 12.09
N ASP A 39 6.63 22.10 11.18
CA ASP A 39 6.11 20.85 10.62
C ASP A 39 6.13 19.71 11.65
N GLU A 40 7.22 19.57 12.41
CA GLU A 40 7.33 18.58 13.49
C GLU A 40 6.29 18.83 14.58
N LEU A 41 6.09 20.09 14.96
CA LEU A 41 5.05 20.48 15.91
C LEU A 41 3.67 20.13 15.37
N THR A 42 3.42 20.41 14.09
CA THR A 42 2.15 20.12 13.40
C THR A 42 1.88 18.62 13.40
N MET A 43 2.88 17.82 13.03
CA MET A 43 2.76 16.36 12.99
C MET A 43 2.52 15.78 14.38
N ARG A 44 3.24 16.25 15.40
CA ARG A 44 3.02 15.82 16.79
C ARG A 44 1.62 16.16 17.28
N ARG A 45 1.10 17.32 16.92
CA ARG A 45 -0.27 17.75 17.25
C ARG A 45 -1.31 16.85 16.59
N LEU A 46 -1.16 16.56 15.30
CA LEU A 46 -2.08 15.67 14.57
C LEU A 46 -2.06 14.24 15.14
N HIS A 47 -0.88 13.72 15.51
CA HIS A 47 -0.75 12.42 16.17
C HIS A 47 -1.49 12.34 17.51
N ALA A 48 -1.36 13.37 18.36
CA ALA A 48 -2.02 13.40 19.67
C ALA A 48 -3.55 13.43 19.54
N LEU A 49 -4.05 14.23 18.59
CA LEU A 49 -5.46 14.33 18.26
C LEU A 49 -6.02 13.02 17.71
N ALA A 50 -5.32 12.42 16.75
CA ALA A 50 -5.71 11.14 16.17
C ALA A 50 -5.75 10.02 17.23
N GLY A 51 -4.78 10.00 18.16
CA GLY A 51 -4.72 9.03 19.26
C GLY A 51 -5.86 9.12 20.27
N ARG A 52 -6.58 10.26 20.34
CA ARG A 52 -7.82 10.39 21.14
C ARG A 52 -9.04 9.81 20.44
N THR A 53 -9.02 9.77 19.11
CA THR A 53 -10.19 9.41 18.28
C THR A 53 -10.13 8.02 17.68
N VAL A 54 -8.93 7.50 17.42
CA VAL A 54 -8.70 6.24 16.70
C VAL A 54 -7.78 5.35 17.52
N SER A 55 -8.11 4.07 17.59
CA SER A 55 -7.24 3.08 18.24
C SER A 55 -5.86 3.03 17.57
N PRO A 56 -4.80 2.59 18.28
CA PRO A 56 -3.47 2.47 17.67
C PRO A 56 -3.45 1.59 16.41
N LYS A 57 -4.28 0.53 16.37
CA LYS A 57 -4.43 -0.31 15.19
C LYS A 57 -5.13 0.43 14.05
N GLY A 58 -6.22 1.12 14.33
CA GLY A 58 -6.92 1.92 13.31
C GLY A 58 -6.03 3.02 12.73
N PHE A 59 -5.19 3.62 13.57
CA PHE A 59 -4.22 4.62 13.13
C PHE A 59 -3.18 4.05 12.14
N LYS A 60 -2.66 2.86 12.41
CA LYS A 60 -1.79 2.15 11.46
C LYS A 60 -2.50 1.86 10.14
N MET A 61 -3.77 1.46 10.18
CA MET A 61 -4.57 1.21 8.98
C MET A 61 -4.82 2.49 8.16
N LEU A 62 -5.04 3.63 8.81
CA LEU A 62 -5.20 4.93 8.13
C LEU A 62 -3.91 5.36 7.43
N ASN A 63 -2.76 5.21 8.10
CA ASN A 63 -1.46 5.49 7.48
C ASN A 63 -1.20 4.60 6.27
N LEU A 64 -1.49 3.30 6.40
CA LEU A 64 -1.37 2.36 5.29
C LEU A 64 -2.28 2.77 4.13
N ALA A 65 -3.54 3.15 4.40
CA ALA A 65 -4.47 3.60 3.37
C ALA A 65 -3.99 4.88 2.67
N ALA A 66 -3.46 5.84 3.43
CA ALA A 66 -2.90 7.08 2.88
C ALA A 66 -1.69 6.77 1.97
N GLU A 67 -0.76 5.94 2.44
CA GLU A 67 0.40 5.48 1.65
C GLU A 67 -0.02 4.76 0.37
N TRP A 68 -1.07 3.94 0.45
CA TRP A 68 -1.63 3.29 -0.73
C TRP A 68 -2.18 4.29 -1.73
N LEU A 69 -2.97 5.27 -1.30
CA LEU A 69 -3.60 6.23 -2.19
C LEU A 69 -2.60 7.22 -2.82
N GLU A 70 -1.58 7.64 -2.06
CA GLU A 70 -0.63 8.68 -2.49
C GLU A 70 0.58 8.11 -3.23
N VAL A 71 1.03 6.90 -2.88
CA VAL A 71 2.31 6.36 -3.36
C VAL A 71 2.13 5.03 -4.08
N LEU A 72 1.60 4.01 -3.41
CA LEU A 72 1.65 2.63 -3.93
C LEU A 72 0.68 2.39 -5.09
N LEU A 73 -0.55 2.91 -5.00
CA LEU A 73 -1.56 2.75 -6.05
C LEU A 73 -1.15 3.51 -7.33
N PRO A 74 -0.76 4.79 -7.30
CA PRO A 74 -0.23 5.47 -8.48
C PRO A 74 0.96 4.73 -9.10
N HIS A 75 1.88 4.24 -8.26
CA HIS A 75 3.01 3.42 -8.73
C HIS A 75 2.56 2.14 -9.45
N CYS A 76 1.53 1.45 -8.96
CA CYS A 76 1.00 0.26 -9.60
C CYS A 76 0.27 0.59 -10.90
N LEU A 77 -0.52 1.66 -10.92
CA LEU A 77 -1.30 2.08 -12.08
C LEU A 77 -0.45 2.55 -13.25
N GLN A 78 0.77 3.05 -13.01
CA GLN A 78 1.69 3.44 -14.08
C GLN A 78 2.27 2.21 -14.84
N LYS A 79 2.10 0.99 -14.33
CA LYS A 79 2.68 -0.22 -14.93
C LYS A 79 1.76 -0.78 -16.01
N ILE A 80 2.36 -1.38 -17.03
CA ILE A 80 1.63 -1.95 -18.17
C ILE A 80 1.51 -3.47 -17.96
N SER A 81 0.27 -3.97 -17.92
CA SER A 81 -0.01 -5.41 -17.85
C SER A 81 0.57 -6.13 -19.07
N ARG A 82 1.11 -7.32 -18.84
CA ARG A 82 1.84 -8.17 -19.81
C ARG A 82 3.09 -7.55 -20.40
N VAL A 83 3.56 -6.39 -19.92
CA VAL A 83 4.86 -5.79 -20.30
C VAL A 83 5.76 -5.61 -19.09
N THR A 84 5.22 -5.07 -18.00
CA THR A 84 5.96 -4.90 -16.74
C THR A 84 5.60 -5.97 -15.72
N PHE A 85 4.34 -6.38 -15.69
CA PHE A 85 3.83 -7.38 -14.76
C PHE A 85 2.69 -8.19 -15.38
N GLY A 86 2.34 -9.33 -14.79
CA GLY A 86 1.16 -10.08 -15.15
C GLY A 86 1.08 -11.43 -14.46
N LEU A 87 0.06 -12.24 -14.80
CA LEU A 87 -0.05 -13.61 -14.33
C LEU A 87 0.62 -14.57 -15.31
N LEU A 88 1.14 -15.69 -14.78
CA LEU A 88 1.55 -16.80 -15.62
C LEU A 88 0.33 -17.53 -16.14
N THR A 89 0.18 -17.67 -17.45
CA THR A 89 -0.77 -18.62 -18.03
C THR A 89 -0.40 -20.06 -17.65
N GLU A 90 -1.36 -20.99 -17.71
CA GLU A 90 -1.09 -22.43 -17.45
C GLU A 90 0.03 -22.98 -18.34
N ARG A 91 0.07 -22.54 -19.62
CA ARG A 91 1.12 -22.92 -20.57
C ARG A 91 2.49 -22.37 -20.17
N GLU A 92 2.56 -21.10 -19.76
CA GLU A 92 3.81 -20.50 -19.26
C GLU A 92 4.28 -21.19 -17.99
N TYR A 93 3.37 -21.45 -17.04
CA TYR A 93 3.67 -22.13 -15.80
C TYR A 93 4.21 -23.54 -16.02
N ALA A 94 3.57 -24.35 -16.87
CA ALA A 94 4.03 -25.69 -17.21
C ALA A 94 5.44 -25.68 -17.83
N ARG A 95 5.72 -24.76 -18.77
CA ARG A 95 7.05 -24.62 -19.35
C ARG A 95 8.09 -24.23 -18.30
N MET A 96 7.76 -23.29 -17.43
CA MET A 96 8.69 -22.79 -16.42
C MET A 96 8.98 -23.84 -15.35
N ARG A 97 8.02 -24.68 -14.98
CA ARG A 97 8.24 -25.82 -14.06
C ARG A 97 9.21 -26.86 -14.60
N ILE A 98 9.33 -27.03 -15.91
CA ILE A 98 10.33 -27.92 -16.52
C ILE A 98 11.73 -27.32 -16.35
N VAL A 99 11.86 -26.01 -16.57
CA VAL A 99 13.14 -25.28 -16.49
C VAL A 99 13.58 -25.04 -15.05
N GLU A 100 12.64 -24.86 -14.14
CA GLU A 100 12.87 -24.59 -12.72
C GLU A 100 11.90 -25.42 -11.87
N PRO A 101 12.25 -26.69 -11.57
CA PRO A 101 11.40 -27.60 -10.81
C PRO A 101 11.09 -27.13 -9.39
N SER A 102 11.96 -26.30 -8.81
CA SER A 102 11.83 -25.75 -7.44
C SER A 102 11.06 -24.43 -7.37
N MET A 103 10.42 -24.00 -8.46
CA MET A 103 9.68 -22.74 -8.51
C MET A 103 8.56 -22.70 -7.47
N PRO A 104 8.47 -21.61 -6.67
CA PRO A 104 7.43 -21.49 -5.66
C PRO A 104 6.04 -21.41 -6.32
N ARG A 105 5.06 -22.11 -5.73
CA ARG A 105 3.67 -22.16 -6.22
C ARG A 105 2.99 -20.79 -6.24
N SER A 106 3.35 -19.91 -5.31
CA SER A 106 2.85 -18.53 -5.25
C SER A 106 3.07 -17.77 -6.57
N ARG A 107 4.11 -18.13 -7.33
CA ARG A 107 4.41 -17.52 -8.63
C ARG A 107 3.33 -17.74 -9.69
N PHE A 108 2.47 -18.74 -9.53
CA PHE A 108 1.32 -18.96 -10.41
C PHE A 108 0.12 -18.08 -10.05
N LYS A 109 -0.02 -17.73 -8.77
CA LYS A 109 -1.18 -17.03 -8.19
C LYS A 109 -0.94 -15.53 -7.95
N LEU A 110 0.30 -15.08 -7.97
CA LEU A 110 0.68 -13.69 -7.77
C LEU A 110 1.14 -13.08 -9.10
N ALA A 111 1.01 -11.77 -9.23
CA ALA A 111 1.65 -11.05 -10.31
C ALA A 111 3.17 -11.26 -10.26
N ILE A 112 3.77 -11.47 -11.42
CA ILE A 112 5.21 -11.62 -11.62
C ILE A 112 5.74 -10.52 -12.53
N PRO A 113 7.04 -10.20 -12.49
CA PRO A 113 7.62 -9.23 -13.41
C PRO A 113 7.78 -9.82 -14.81
N PHE A 114 7.70 -8.94 -15.81
CA PHE A 114 7.92 -9.24 -17.22
C PHE A 114 9.17 -8.47 -17.68
N VAL A 115 10.00 -9.11 -18.50
CA VAL A 115 11.19 -8.47 -19.09
C VAL A 115 10.86 -7.73 -20.39
N GLY A 116 9.67 -7.99 -20.93
CA GLY A 116 9.14 -7.39 -22.15
C GLY A 116 7.72 -7.87 -22.39
N LYS A 117 7.15 -7.48 -23.54
CA LYS A 117 5.79 -7.87 -23.91
C LYS A 117 5.65 -9.39 -23.96
N ASP A 118 4.76 -9.93 -23.13
CA ASP A 118 4.42 -11.36 -23.04
C ASP A 118 5.61 -12.27 -22.71
N VAL A 119 6.68 -11.72 -22.11
CA VAL A 119 7.85 -12.49 -21.68
C VAL A 119 7.99 -12.44 -20.16
N PRO A 120 7.51 -13.46 -19.43
CA PRO A 120 7.64 -13.51 -17.98
C PRO A 120 9.12 -13.64 -17.58
N ALA A 121 9.54 -12.88 -16.57
CA ALA A 121 10.92 -12.93 -16.07
C ALA A 121 11.20 -14.28 -15.39
N ARG A 122 12.40 -14.85 -15.55
CA ARG A 122 12.75 -16.16 -14.99
C ARG A 122 12.77 -16.15 -13.45
N ALA A 123 13.53 -15.23 -12.86
CA ALA A 123 13.52 -14.98 -11.43
C ALA A 123 12.48 -13.91 -11.09
N SER A 124 11.80 -14.04 -9.96
CA SER A 124 10.61 -13.25 -9.66
C SER A 124 10.48 -12.99 -8.17
N GLU A 125 10.99 -11.85 -7.74
CA GLU A 125 10.58 -11.22 -6.48
C GLU A 125 10.47 -9.72 -6.77
N PHE A 126 9.27 -9.16 -6.77
CA PHE A 126 9.19 -7.71 -6.59
C PHE A 126 9.71 -7.43 -5.18
N ALA A 127 10.52 -6.40 -5.03
CA ALA A 127 11.17 -6.12 -3.74
C ALA A 127 10.18 -5.72 -2.62
N HIS A 128 8.96 -5.30 -2.98
CA HIS A 128 7.98 -4.76 -2.03
C HIS A 128 6.69 -5.59 -2.00
N PRO A 129 6.31 -6.18 -0.85
CA PRO A 129 5.12 -7.04 -0.75
C PRO A 129 3.82 -6.32 -1.09
N ASP A 130 3.65 -5.06 -0.67
CA ASP A 130 2.44 -4.30 -0.99
C ASP A 130 2.29 -4.03 -2.50
N VAL A 131 3.40 -3.75 -3.21
CA VAL A 131 3.37 -3.59 -4.66
C VAL A 131 2.95 -4.90 -5.35
N ILE A 132 3.41 -6.05 -4.87
CA ILE A 132 2.96 -7.36 -5.39
C ILE A 132 1.45 -7.50 -5.24
N ILE A 133 0.90 -7.18 -4.07
CA ILE A 133 -0.54 -7.29 -3.81
C ILE A 133 -1.30 -6.39 -4.78
N GLY A 134 -0.87 -5.14 -4.95
CA GLY A 134 -1.51 -4.16 -5.85
C GLY A 134 -1.48 -4.61 -7.31
N LEU A 135 -0.30 -5.03 -7.79
CA LEU A 135 -0.15 -5.55 -9.15
C LEU A 135 -0.91 -6.87 -9.34
N THR A 136 -1.02 -7.72 -8.32
CA THR A 136 -1.80 -8.96 -8.37
C THR A 136 -3.29 -8.66 -8.54
N VAL A 137 -3.82 -7.71 -7.77
CA VAL A 137 -5.22 -7.26 -7.92
C VAL A 137 -5.47 -6.70 -9.32
N LEU A 138 -4.56 -5.85 -9.82
CA LEU A 138 -4.66 -5.31 -11.19
C LEU A 138 -4.56 -6.41 -12.25
N ALA A 139 -3.66 -7.38 -12.09
CA ALA A 139 -3.49 -8.48 -13.03
C ALA A 139 -4.76 -9.33 -13.12
N TYR A 140 -5.37 -9.68 -11.98
CA TYR A 140 -6.68 -10.36 -11.96
C TYR A 140 -7.78 -9.51 -12.59
N ARG A 141 -7.73 -8.18 -12.43
CA ARG A 141 -8.71 -7.27 -13.02
C ARG A 141 -8.61 -7.19 -14.54
N TYR A 142 -7.41 -7.34 -15.10
CA TYR A 142 -7.12 -7.23 -16.54
C TYR A 142 -7.13 -8.57 -17.27
N GLU A 143 -6.52 -9.60 -16.69
CA GLU A 143 -6.32 -10.93 -17.28
C GLU A 143 -7.43 -11.92 -16.87
N GLY A 144 -8.19 -11.59 -15.83
CA GLY A 144 -9.24 -12.43 -15.26
C GLY A 144 -8.70 -13.40 -14.21
N MET A 145 -9.53 -13.70 -13.22
CA MET A 145 -9.26 -14.73 -12.23
C MET A 145 -9.72 -16.09 -12.76
N ARG A 146 -8.84 -17.09 -12.74
CA ARG A 146 -9.14 -18.44 -13.25
C ARG A 146 -9.76 -19.26 -12.13
N ARG A 147 -10.52 -20.29 -12.50
CA ARG A 147 -11.09 -21.22 -11.52
C ARG A 147 -10.00 -21.88 -10.66
N VAL A 148 -8.89 -22.26 -11.28
CA VAL A 148 -7.73 -22.87 -10.60
C VAL A 148 -7.06 -21.94 -9.57
N ASP A 149 -7.27 -20.61 -9.66
CA ASP A 149 -6.71 -19.68 -8.67
C ASP A 149 -7.44 -19.78 -7.32
N PHE A 150 -8.68 -20.28 -7.30
CA PHE A 150 -9.47 -20.53 -6.09
C PHE A 150 -9.13 -21.86 -5.42
N GLU A 151 -8.49 -22.77 -6.14
CA GLU A 151 -8.12 -24.08 -5.62
C GLU A 151 -6.90 -23.92 -4.70
N GLY A 152 -6.94 -24.53 -3.51
CA GLY A 152 -5.84 -24.45 -2.54
C GLY A 152 -4.52 -25.01 -3.11
N ASP A 153 -4.63 -26.02 -3.96
CA ASP A 153 -3.53 -26.79 -4.55
C ASP A 153 -3.55 -26.74 -6.09
N VAL A 154 -2.47 -26.21 -6.66
CA VAL A 154 -2.07 -26.36 -8.07
C VAL A 154 -0.62 -26.82 -8.10
#